data_AF-A0A0F9JHU9-F1
#
_entry.id   AF-A0A0F9JHU9-F1
#
_cell.length_a   1.000
_cell.length_b   1.000
_cell.length_c   1.000
_cell.angle_alpha   90.00
_cell.angle_beta   90.00
_cell.angle_gamma   90.00
#
_symmetry.space_group_name_H-M   'P 1'
#
loop_
_entity.id
_entity.type
_entity.pdbx_description
1 polymer ?
#
loop_
_entity_poly.entity_id
_entity_poly.type
_entity_poly.pdbx_seq_one_letter_code
_entity_poly.pdbx_strand_id
1 'polypeptide(L)' 'MQKLWGSGQLKIIQTDNFDTELVSDVLVAENVSSERLGKKMTDALNEGFSGPDSSVFFKLVEDDFKLFTRDY' A
#
# COMPACT_ATOMS: atom_id res chain seq x y z
N MET A 1 -10.15 18.27 -25.60
CA MET A 1 -10.75 17.93 -24.29
C MET A 1 -9.72 17.17 -23.48
N GLN A 2 -9.10 17.82 -22.51
CA GLN A 2 -8.23 17.13 -21.54
C GLN A 2 -9.14 16.39 -20.55
N LYS A 3 -8.98 15.07 -20.44
CA LYS A 3 -9.58 14.30 -19.36
C LYS A 3 -8.96 14.82 -18.05
N LEU A 4 -9.78 15.40 -17.19
CA LEU A 4 -9.42 15.63 -15.79
C LEU A 4 -9.42 14.26 -15.12
N TRP A 5 -8.29 13.56 -15.19
CA TRP A 5 -8.05 12.45 -14.27
C TRP A 5 -8.00 13.10 -12.88
N GLY A 6 -8.87 12.66 -11.96
CA GLY A 6 -8.60 12.88 -10.54
C GLY A 6 -7.15 12.46 -10.32
N SER A 7 -6.35 13.34 -9.74
CA SER A 7 -4.91 13.16 -9.59
C SER A 7 -4.62 11.74 -9.09
N GLY A 8 -4.07 10.90 -9.97
CA GLY A 8 -3.63 9.54 -9.67
C GLY A 8 -2.45 9.58 -8.70
N GLN A 9 -2.75 9.91 -7.45
CA GLN A 9 -1.84 9.81 -6.34
C GLN A 9 -1.86 8.38 -5.85
N LEU A 10 -0.71 7.92 -5.38
CA LEU A 10 -0.55 6.58 -4.88
C LEU A 10 -0.41 6.61 -3.37
N LYS A 11 -0.77 5.50 -2.74
CA LYS A 11 -0.58 5.24 -1.31
C LYS A 11 0.28 3.99 -1.15
N ILE A 12 1.03 3.95 -0.06
CA ILE A 12 1.66 2.72 0.41
C ILE A 12 0.88 2.27 1.64
N ILE A 13 0.47 1.01 1.62
CA ILE A 13 -0.23 0.36 2.72
C ILE A 13 0.60 -0.81 3.22
N GLN A 14 0.51 -1.09 4.52
CA GLN A 14 0.88 -2.38 5.08
C GLN A 14 -0.37 -3.24 5.16
N THR A 15 -0.27 -4.49 4.76
CA THR A 15 -1.38 -5.45 4.72
C THR A 15 -0.91 -6.81 5.21
N ASP A 16 -1.86 -7.71 5.48
CA ASP A 16 -1.56 -9.09 5.85
C ASP A 16 -0.98 -9.86 4.65
N ASN A 17 0.18 -10.47 4.87
CA ASN A 17 0.84 -11.29 3.87
C ASN A 17 0.17 -12.68 3.69
N PHE A 18 -0.60 -13.12 4.69
CA PHE A 18 -1.30 -14.41 4.66
C PHE A 18 -2.74 -14.32 4.17
N ASP A 19 -3.21 -13.12 3.81
CA ASP A 19 -4.56 -12.87 3.28
C ASP A 19 -5.68 -13.42 4.18
N THR A 20 -5.49 -13.32 5.51
CA THR A 20 -6.42 -13.93 6.48
C THR A 20 -7.61 -13.03 6.83
N GLU A 21 -7.62 -11.77 6.34
CA GLU A 21 -8.57 -10.72 6.75
C GLU A 21 -8.63 -10.52 8.29
N LEU A 22 -7.64 -11.01 9.03
CA LEU A 22 -7.58 -10.90 10.49
C LEU A 22 -6.89 -9.61 10.96
N VAL A 23 -6.22 -8.90 10.06
CA VAL A 23 -5.41 -7.72 10.34
C VAL A 23 -5.89 -6.58 9.43
N SER A 24 -6.22 -5.43 10.03
CA SER A 24 -6.56 -4.22 9.28
C SER A 24 -5.36 -3.72 8.47
N ASP A 25 -5.62 -3.16 7.29
CA ASP A 25 -4.61 -2.43 6.55
C ASP A 25 -4.17 -1.19 7.33
N VAL A 26 -2.90 -0.83 7.20
CA VAL A 26 -2.34 0.39 7.79
C VAL A 26 -1.85 1.31 6.67
N LEU A 27 -2.29 2.57 6.68
CA LEU A 27 -1.74 3.59 5.80
C LEU A 27 -0.31 3.93 6.24
N VAL A 28 0.66 3.70 5.36
CA VAL A 28 2.09 3.94 5.62
C VAL A 28 2.54 5.26 5.01
N ALA A 29 2.12 5.53 3.77
CA ALA A 29 2.40 6.79 3.09
C ALA A 29 1.23 7.17 2.18
N GLU A 30 0.95 8.46 2.10
CA GLU A 30 -0.03 9.06 1.19
C GLU A 30 0.65 10.05 0.24
N ASN A 31 -0.06 10.50 -0.79
CA ASN A 31 0.43 11.50 -1.75
C ASN A 31 1.73 11.10 -2.46
N VAL A 32 1.92 9.80 -2.75
CA VAL A 32 3.10 9.33 -3.46
C VAL A 32 3.04 9.81 -4.91
N SER A 33 4.02 10.63 -5.29
CA SER A 33 3.99 11.47 -6.49
C SER A 33 4.21 10.73 -7.81
N SER A 34 4.70 9.49 -7.76
CA SER A 34 4.87 8.67 -8.96
C SER A 34 4.98 7.19 -8.61
N GLU A 35 4.52 6.34 -9.52
CA GLU A 35 4.63 4.89 -9.43
C GLU A 35 6.08 4.44 -9.25
N ARG A 36 7.02 5.06 -9.99
CA ARG A 36 8.45 4.73 -9.88
C ARG A 36 9.00 4.96 -8.47
N LEU A 37 8.63 6.08 -7.84
CA LEU A 37 9.07 6.38 -6.47
C LEU A 37 8.38 5.43 -5.49
N GLY A 38 7.06 5.25 -5.63
CA GLY A 38 6.27 4.35 -4.80
C GLY A 38 6.79 2.92 -4.83
N LYS A 39 7.15 2.41 -6.01
CA LYS A 39 7.72 1.08 -6.16
C LYS A 39 9.07 0.96 -5.44
N LYS A 40 9.97 1.94 -5.59
CA LYS A 40 11.25 1.94 -4.87
C LYS A 40 11.08 1.93 -3.35
N MET A 41 10.14 2.73 -2.85
CA MET A 41 9.83 2.77 -1.41
C MET A 41 9.24 1.44 -0.93
N THR A 42 8.30 0.89 -1.68
CA THR A 42 7.64 -0.39 -1.37
C THR A 42 8.62 -1.56 -1.41
N ASP A 43 9.49 -1.61 -2.42
CA ASP A 43 10.54 -2.63 -2.54
C ASP A 43 11.49 -2.57 -1.33
N ALA A 44 11.93 -1.38 -0.93
CA ALA A 44 12.81 -1.19 0.23
C ALA A 44 12.14 -1.58 1.56
N LEU A 45 10.84 -1.28 1.73
CA LEU A 45 10.08 -1.69 2.91
C LEU A 45 9.96 -3.21 2.97
N ASN A 46 9.63 -3.86 1.84
CA ASN A 46 9.51 -5.32 1.80
C ASN A 46 10.86 -6.02 2.03
N GLU A 47 11.97 -5.49 1.48
CA GLU A 47 13.31 -6.03 1.72
C GLU A 47 13.71 -5.91 3.22
N GLY A 48 13.36 -4.80 3.88
CA GLY A 48 13.70 -4.57 5.27
C GLY A 48 12.81 -5.27 6.30
N PHE A 49 11.53 -5.49 5.98
CA PHE A 49 10.51 -5.88 6.97
C PHE A 49 9.64 -7.08 6.57
N SER A 50 9.71 -7.56 5.33
CA SER A 50 8.83 -8.61 4.79
C SER A 50 9.61 -9.84 4.31
N GLY A 51 10.36 -10.46 5.23
CA GLY A 51 11.03 -11.73 5.00
C GLY A 51 10.06 -12.94 4.89
N PRO A 52 10.59 -14.16 4.68
CA PRO A 52 9.80 -15.37 4.40
C PRO A 52 8.72 -15.69 5.44
N ASP A 53 8.97 -15.37 6.71
CA ASP A 53 8.07 -15.65 7.83
C ASP A 53 7.32 -14.39 8.32
N SER A 54 7.37 -13.29 7.56
CA SER A 54 6.71 -12.05 7.95
C SER A 54 5.22 -12.09 7.66
N SER A 55 4.42 -11.74 8.66
CA SER A 55 2.97 -11.57 8.54
C SER A 55 2.58 -10.26 7.86
N VAL A 56 3.54 -9.37 7.58
CA VAL A 56 3.26 -8.05 7.01
C VAL A 56 3.93 -7.89 5.65
N PHE A 57 3.19 -7.29 4.72
CA PHE A 57 3.68 -6.94 3.40
C PHE A 57 3.24 -5.53 3.02
N PHE A 58 4.05 -4.83 2.23
CA PHE A 58 3.76 -3.48 1.80
C PHE A 58 3.31 -3.46 0.34
N LYS A 59 2.20 -2.77 0.06
CA LYS A 59 1.63 -2.64 -1.29
C LYS A 59 1.56 -1.17 -1.69
N LEU A 60 1.86 -0.89 -2.96
CA LEU A 60 1.56 0.38 -3.61
C LEU A 60 0.17 0.29 -4.24
N VAL A 61 -0.72 1.21 -3.89
CA VAL A 61 -2.12 1.22 -4.34
C VAL A 61 -2.52 2.62 -4.79
N GLU A 62 -3.59 2.71 -5.57
CA GLU A 62 -4.21 3.98 -5.98
C GLU A 62 -4.83 4.72 -4.79
N ASP A 63 -5.00 6.04 -4.89
CA ASP A 63 -5.56 6.86 -3.81
C ASP A 63 -6.98 6.42 -3.41
N ASP A 64 -7.79 5.95 -4.35
CA ASP A 64 -9.15 5.50 -4.11
C ASP A 64 -9.25 4.09 -3.49
N PHE A 65 -8.11 3.43 -3.27
CA PHE A 65 -8.06 2.14 -2.60
C PHE A 65 -8.63 2.24 -1.19
N LYS A 66 -9.62 1.39 -0.89
CA LYS A 66 -10.26 1.33 0.42
C LYS A 66 -9.48 0.39 1.32
N LEU A 67 -8.96 0.92 2.41
CA LEU A 67 -8.29 0.14 3.44
C LEU A 67 -9.27 -0.85 4.07
N PHE A 68 -8.87 -2.11 4.15
CA PHE A 68 -9.57 -3.09 4.95
C PHE A 68 -9.44 -2.72 6.43
N THR A 69 -10.57 -2.63 7.12
CA THR A 69 -10.61 -2.47 8.57
C THR A 69 -11.36 -3.65 9.14
N ARG A 70 -10.73 -4.37 10.06
CA ARG A 70 -11.42 -5.40 10.82
C ARG A 70 -12.32 -4.74 11.86
N ASP A 71 -13.62 -4.93 11.70
CA ASP A 71 -14.62 -4.51 12.67
C ASP A 71 -14.53 -5.43 13.92
N TYR A 72 -14.60 -4.83 15.11
CA TYR A 72 -14.62 -5.51 16.41
C TYR A 72 -16.04 -5.59 16.97
#